data_AF-A0A2R4XFI3-F1
#
_entry.id   AF-A0A2R4XFI3-F1
#
_cell.length_a   1.000
_cell.length_b   1.000
_cell.length_c   1.000
_cell.angle_alpha   90.00
_cell.angle_beta   90.00
_cell.angle_gamma   90.00
#
_symmetry.space_group_name_H-M   'P 1'
#
loop_
_entity.id
_entity.type
_entity.pdbx_description
1 polymer ?
#
loop_
_entity_poly.entity_id
_entity_poly.type
_entity_poly.pdbx_seq_one_letter_code
_entity_poly.pdbx_strand_id
1 'polypeptide(L)'
;MKPADIEMGKSSEGGCAADRSESGTILVIVAIVMVSLLGFAGLAIDFGYYFVQKTRLQALADSAALACGYSGCESTTESSDPNAQLFSGINSQGIPLRVIVLDGAADPNDECPEDEGICFRVRASKTWDTFFIRLFNIPEMTAWAEATATGGSVEEKMIVPAMLALGGDITFTQGSKATITVVGDVLSSGTVTGAGGIDMQGESQVKSNYSIQDPCSALQAQVPPQQTFDSCDFNNFTLSTESQCTASMLPGTYCGTTRVEVTNGCKVEMSTGNYFFEDDWEITESPNGNGVDGTAGVFIYHKSGSLITSNSKGNVQFSPYESPPSGQQDYSGVVYWNDSGEPLTFYAHRQGIDLFLNGIVYAPGSDIIIDNSETNNAKDTFGFASIIGNSIDVDMTSGELQLGPRL
;
A
#
# COMPACT_ATOMS: atom_id res chain seq x y z
N MET A 1 -31.22 112.74 -34.23
CA MET A 1 -29.82 112.96 -33.79
C MET A 1 -28.97 111.98 -34.61
N LYS A 2 -28.01 112.54 -35.36
CA LYS A 2 -27.17 111.99 -36.43
C LYS A 2 -27.15 110.46 -36.71
N PRO A 3 -27.39 110.05 -37.98
CA PRO A 3 -26.91 108.78 -38.51
C PRO A 3 -25.41 108.90 -38.86
N ALA A 4 -24.68 107.79 -38.85
CA ALA A 4 -23.34 107.72 -39.42
C ALA A 4 -23.31 106.58 -40.44
N ASP A 5 -23.21 107.00 -41.70
CA ASP A 5 -22.88 106.20 -42.87
C ASP A 5 -21.57 105.46 -42.66
N ILE A 6 -21.47 104.20 -43.10
CA ILE A 6 -20.19 103.61 -43.49
C ILE A 6 -20.36 102.82 -44.80
N GLU A 7 -19.47 103.18 -45.72
CA GLU A 7 -19.30 102.82 -47.12
C GLU A 7 -19.25 101.32 -47.46
N MET A 8 -19.71 101.01 -48.68
CA MET A 8 -19.27 99.86 -49.46
C MET A 8 -17.86 100.10 -50.01
N GLY A 9 -16.94 99.16 -49.76
CA GLY A 9 -15.59 99.14 -50.34
C GLY A 9 -15.14 97.72 -50.70
N LYS A 10 -15.19 97.43 -52.01
CA LYS A 10 -14.51 96.42 -52.85
C LYS A 10 -13.79 95.18 -52.26
N SER A 11 -14.15 94.05 -52.89
CA SER A 11 -13.38 92.85 -53.25
C SER A 11 -11.84 92.92 -53.12
N SER A 12 -11.27 91.90 -52.45
CA SER A 12 -9.99 91.30 -52.83
C SER A 12 -10.04 89.78 -52.61
N GLU A 13 -9.95 89.02 -53.69
CA GLU A 13 -9.48 87.62 -53.65
C GLU A 13 -8.07 87.57 -53.05
N GLY A 14 -7.85 86.64 -52.12
CA GLY A 14 -6.56 86.48 -51.46
C GLY A 14 -6.42 85.14 -50.75
N GLY A 15 -5.81 84.18 -51.45
CA GLY A 15 -4.72 83.35 -50.89
C GLY A 15 -5.07 82.13 -50.04
N CYS A 16 -4.52 80.99 -50.48
CA CYS A 16 -4.38 79.75 -49.73
C CYS A 16 -3.87 79.93 -48.29
N ALA A 17 -4.45 79.17 -47.36
CA ALA A 17 -3.69 78.55 -46.28
C ALA A 17 -4.29 77.16 -46.04
N ALA A 18 -3.63 76.14 -46.60
CA ALA A 18 -3.82 74.77 -46.17
C ALA A 18 -3.32 74.70 -44.72
N ASP A 19 -4.23 74.47 -43.77
CA ASP A 19 -3.86 74.08 -42.43
C ASP A 19 -3.39 72.62 -42.46
N ARG A 20 -2.12 72.43 -42.82
CA ARG A 20 -1.35 71.21 -42.57
C ARG A 20 -0.32 71.59 -41.51
N SER A 21 -0.39 70.98 -40.32
CA SER A 21 0.79 70.38 -39.65
C SER A 21 0.66 70.01 -38.15
N GLU A 22 -0.49 69.55 -37.64
CA GLU A 22 -0.53 68.97 -36.27
C GLU A 22 -0.92 67.48 -36.17
N SER A 23 -0.94 66.74 -37.29
CA SER A 23 -1.34 65.32 -37.30
C SER A 23 -0.18 64.31 -37.40
N GLY A 24 1.09 64.76 -37.43
CA GLY A 24 2.25 63.86 -37.56
C GLY A 24 2.88 63.40 -36.23
N THR A 25 2.93 64.27 -35.22
CA THR A 25 3.62 63.99 -33.94
C THR A 25 2.94 62.90 -33.13
N ILE A 26 1.59 62.85 -33.17
CA ILE A 26 0.79 61.86 -32.45
C ILE A 26 1.16 60.44 -32.92
N LEU A 27 1.42 60.25 -34.22
CA LEU A 27 1.77 58.94 -34.78
C LEU A 27 3.10 58.42 -34.21
N VAL A 28 4.08 59.30 -34.01
CA VAL A 28 5.38 58.94 -33.42
C VAL A 28 5.23 58.56 -31.94
N ILE A 29 4.46 59.33 -31.17
CA ILE A 29 4.22 59.05 -29.75
C ILE A 29 3.48 57.72 -29.59
N VAL A 30 2.42 57.49 -30.38
CA VAL A 30 1.66 56.23 -30.36
C VAL A 30 2.55 55.05 -30.74
N ALA A 31 3.42 55.18 -31.74
CA ALA A 31 4.34 54.13 -32.13
C ALA A 31 5.31 53.74 -30.99
N ILE A 32 5.90 54.72 -30.31
CA ILE A 32 6.82 54.47 -29.18
C ILE A 32 6.08 53.81 -28.00
N VAL A 33 4.88 54.29 -27.67
CA VAL A 33 4.06 53.72 -26.59
C VAL A 33 3.64 52.29 -26.92
N MET A 34 3.22 52.01 -28.16
CA MET A 34 2.83 50.67 -28.57
C MET A 34 4.00 49.68 -28.48
N VAL A 35 5.19 50.06 -28.93
CA VAL A 35 6.40 49.24 -28.80
C VAL A 35 6.74 49.00 -27.33
N SER A 36 6.61 50.02 -26.48
CA SER A 36 6.85 49.90 -25.04
C SER A 36 5.87 48.93 -24.38
N LEU A 37 4.58 49.03 -24.71
CA LEU A 37 3.54 48.13 -24.19
C LEU A 37 3.75 46.68 -24.65
N LEU A 38 4.17 46.47 -25.89
CA LEU A 38 4.52 45.14 -26.40
C LEU A 38 5.75 44.58 -25.67
N GLY A 39 6.74 45.42 -25.35
CA GLY A 39 7.90 45.03 -24.54
C GLY A 39 7.50 44.55 -23.15
N PHE A 40 6.62 45.29 -22.45
CA PHE A 40 6.12 44.88 -21.15
C PHE A 40 5.22 43.64 -21.22
N ALA A 41 4.38 43.52 -22.26
CA ALA A 41 3.56 42.33 -22.48
C ALA A 41 4.41 41.08 -22.72
N GLY A 42 5.49 41.19 -23.51
CA GLY A 42 6.44 40.11 -23.74
C GLY A 42 7.12 39.66 -22.43
N LEU A 43 7.57 40.62 -21.61
CA LEU A 43 8.15 40.33 -20.30
C LEU A 43 7.15 39.63 -19.38
N ALA A 44 5.88 40.06 -19.37
CA ALA A 44 4.83 39.41 -18.59
C ALA A 44 4.59 37.95 -19.02
N ILE A 45 4.67 37.66 -20.32
CA ILE A 45 4.54 36.28 -20.85
C ILE A 45 5.73 35.42 -20.41
N ASP A 46 6.96 35.92 -20.54
CA ASP A 46 8.17 35.19 -20.14
C ASP A 46 8.15 34.84 -18.63
N PHE A 47 7.86 35.82 -17.77
CA PHE A 47 7.76 35.56 -16.32
C PHE A 47 6.55 34.70 -15.98
N GLY A 48 5.42 34.89 -16.65
CA GLY A 48 4.24 34.04 -16.47
C GLY A 48 4.55 32.57 -16.75
N TYR A 49 5.26 32.29 -17.85
CA TYR A 49 5.72 30.94 -18.16
C TYR A 49 6.71 30.42 -17.12
N TYR A 50 7.65 31.24 -16.64
CA TYR A 50 8.58 30.87 -15.57
C TYR A 50 7.86 30.42 -14.29
N PHE A 51 6.87 31.17 -13.82
CA PHE A 51 6.12 30.80 -12.62
C PHE A 51 5.35 29.49 -12.80
N VAL A 52 4.75 29.27 -13.98
CA VAL A 52 4.07 27.99 -14.28
C VAL A 52 5.05 26.81 -14.26
N GLN A 53 6.24 26.95 -14.85
CA GLN A 53 7.26 25.90 -14.79
C GLN A 53 7.76 25.68 -13.37
N LYS A 54 7.99 26.75 -12.59
CA LYS A 54 8.42 26.66 -11.20
C LYS A 54 7.42 25.89 -10.34
N THR A 55 6.12 26.13 -10.49
CA THR A 55 5.08 25.39 -9.76
C THR A 55 5.04 23.91 -10.16
N ARG A 56 5.21 23.59 -11.45
CA ARG A 56 5.28 22.20 -11.92
C ARG A 56 6.52 21.46 -11.38
N LEU A 57 7.66 22.15 -11.36
CA LEU A 57 8.89 21.60 -10.79
C LEU A 57 8.75 21.36 -9.29
N GLN A 58 8.06 22.24 -8.56
CA GLN A 58 7.81 22.04 -7.13
C GLN A 58 6.93 20.82 -6.88
N ALA A 59 5.80 20.69 -7.58
CA ALA A 59 4.94 19.51 -7.45
C ALA A 59 5.66 18.19 -7.81
N LEU A 60 6.55 18.22 -8.81
CA LEU A 60 7.40 17.09 -9.14
C LEU A 60 8.42 16.80 -8.03
N ALA A 61 9.10 17.82 -7.50
CA ALA A 61 10.06 17.65 -6.41
C ALA A 61 9.39 17.10 -5.14
N ASP A 62 8.22 17.62 -4.77
CA ASP A 62 7.47 17.18 -3.59
C ASP A 62 7.03 15.70 -3.72
N SER A 63 6.49 15.31 -4.88
CA SER A 63 6.09 13.93 -5.14
C SER A 63 7.28 12.97 -5.19
N ALA A 64 8.40 13.39 -5.77
CA ALA A 64 9.63 12.59 -5.80
C ALA A 64 10.27 12.46 -4.41
N ALA A 65 10.29 13.52 -3.61
CA ALA A 65 10.76 13.48 -2.23
C ALA A 65 9.90 12.53 -1.39
N LEU A 66 8.57 12.59 -1.50
CA LEU A 66 7.67 11.68 -0.81
C LEU A 66 7.87 10.22 -1.25
N ALA A 67 8.02 9.96 -2.55
CA ALA A 67 8.33 8.63 -3.06
C ALA A 67 9.64 8.08 -2.48
N CYS A 68 10.67 8.92 -2.37
CA CYS A 68 11.92 8.56 -1.71
C CYS A 68 11.76 8.33 -0.20
N GLY A 69 10.96 9.15 0.48
CA GLY A 69 10.61 8.96 1.90
C GLY A 69 9.94 7.60 2.16
N TYR A 70 9.10 7.13 1.23
CA TYR A 70 8.36 5.88 1.36
C TYR A 70 9.18 4.63 0.97
N SER A 71 9.85 4.66 -0.18
CA SER A 71 10.50 3.46 -0.76
C SER A 71 12.00 3.38 -0.49
N GLY A 72 12.60 4.46 0.04
CA GLY A 72 14.04 4.64 0.07
C GLY A 72 14.59 4.99 -1.32
N CYS A 73 15.48 5.97 -1.38
CA CYS A 73 16.19 6.33 -2.62
C CYS A 73 17.69 6.29 -2.41
N GLU A 74 18.42 6.08 -3.50
CA GLU A 74 19.87 6.28 -3.53
C GLU A 74 20.23 7.68 -4.05
N SER A 75 21.38 8.20 -3.62
CA SER A 75 21.89 9.48 -4.12
C SER A 75 22.22 9.36 -5.61
N THR A 76 21.69 10.29 -6.40
CA THR A 76 21.95 10.30 -7.85
C THR A 76 23.33 10.86 -8.15
N THR A 77 24.06 10.21 -9.07
CA THR A 77 25.25 10.76 -9.72
C THR A 77 24.94 11.03 -11.19
N GLU A 78 25.70 11.93 -11.82
CA GLU A 78 25.45 12.47 -13.17
C GLU A 78 25.35 11.41 -14.30
N SER A 79 25.72 10.15 -14.07
CA SER A 79 25.79 9.10 -15.11
C SER A 79 24.66 8.06 -15.09
N SER A 80 23.82 8.01 -14.05
CA SER A 80 22.69 7.07 -13.98
C SER A 80 21.77 7.44 -12.82
N ASP A 81 20.45 7.47 -13.06
CA ASP A 81 19.46 7.61 -12.00
C ASP A 81 19.04 6.21 -11.51
N PRO A 82 19.52 5.73 -10.34
CA PRO A 82 19.10 4.45 -9.78
C PRO A 82 17.61 4.43 -9.44
N ASN A 83 16.98 5.61 -9.30
CA ASN A 83 15.59 5.77 -8.92
C ASN A 83 14.65 5.94 -10.14
N ALA A 84 15.15 5.74 -11.36
CA ALA A 84 14.39 5.98 -12.60
C ALA A 84 13.07 5.18 -12.66
N GLN A 85 13.04 3.95 -12.13
CA GLN A 85 11.83 3.14 -12.07
C GLN A 85 10.80 3.72 -11.10
N LEU A 86 11.25 4.19 -9.93
CA LEU A 86 10.42 4.82 -8.91
C LEU A 86 9.74 6.09 -9.46
N PHE A 87 10.48 6.88 -10.25
CA PHE A 87 9.98 8.14 -10.77
C PHE A 87 9.18 8.01 -12.07
N SER A 88 9.09 6.83 -12.67
CA SER A 88 8.43 6.62 -13.98
C SER A 88 6.96 7.08 -14.01
N GLY A 89 6.23 6.90 -12.90
CA GLY A 89 4.83 7.31 -12.76
C GLY A 89 4.61 8.81 -12.51
N ILE A 90 5.58 9.49 -11.90
CA ILE A 90 5.48 10.92 -11.53
C ILE A 90 6.21 11.85 -12.51
N ASN A 91 7.22 11.34 -13.21
CA ASN A 91 8.10 12.10 -14.09
C ASN A 91 7.93 11.70 -15.57
N SER A 92 6.70 11.75 -16.06
CA SER A 92 6.36 11.41 -17.45
C SER A 92 7.05 12.28 -18.52
N GLN A 93 7.61 13.42 -18.12
CA GLN A 93 8.28 14.39 -18.99
C GLN A 93 9.81 14.22 -19.03
N GLY A 94 10.37 13.26 -18.27
CA GLY A 94 11.82 13.00 -18.24
C GLY A 94 12.64 14.19 -17.72
N ILE A 95 12.11 14.93 -16.75
CA ILE A 95 12.82 16.06 -16.14
C ILE A 95 13.96 15.51 -15.28
N PRO A 96 15.20 16.03 -15.38
CA PRO A 96 16.29 15.54 -14.55
C PRO A 96 16.01 15.82 -13.07
N LEU A 97 16.08 14.75 -12.27
CA LEU A 97 15.95 14.77 -10.82
C LEU A 97 17.31 14.46 -10.21
N ARG A 98 17.70 15.24 -9.21
CA ARG A 98 18.88 14.99 -8.39
C ARG A 98 18.44 14.66 -6.97
N VAL A 99 18.68 13.44 -6.53
CA VAL A 99 18.41 12.96 -5.17
C VAL A 99 19.69 13.03 -4.36
N ILE A 100 19.60 13.58 -3.15
CA ILE A 100 20.64 13.61 -2.13
C ILE A 100 20.08 12.93 -0.89
N VAL A 101 20.71 11.85 -0.46
CA VAL A 101 20.41 11.16 0.80
C VAL A 101 21.22 11.84 1.90
N LEU A 102 20.55 12.24 2.97
CA LEU A 102 21.13 12.89 4.15
C LEU A 102 20.98 11.93 5.33
N ASP A 103 22.07 11.23 5.66
CA ASP A 103 22.18 10.23 6.71
C ASP A 103 22.98 10.77 7.92
N GLY A 104 22.58 11.93 8.43
CA GLY A 104 23.15 12.52 9.66
C GLY A 104 24.66 12.84 9.66
N ALA A 105 25.36 12.70 8.53
CA ALA A 105 26.83 12.82 8.50
C ALA A 105 27.42 13.62 7.32
N ALA A 106 26.62 14.34 6.52
CA ALA A 106 27.15 15.09 5.38
C ALA A 106 26.67 16.57 5.38
N ASP A 107 27.63 17.47 5.64
CA ASP A 107 27.54 18.94 5.59
C ASP A 107 26.72 19.62 6.72
N PRO A 108 27.31 20.49 7.56
CA PRO A 108 26.59 21.28 8.57
C PRO A 108 25.57 22.30 8.01
N ASN A 109 25.42 22.40 6.68
CA ASN A 109 24.36 23.19 6.04
C ASN A 109 23.21 22.34 5.48
N ASP A 110 23.32 21.01 5.49
CA ASP A 110 22.31 20.07 5.01
C ASP A 110 21.69 19.29 6.18
N GLU A 111 21.18 20.02 7.17
CA GLU A 111 20.46 19.42 8.29
C GLU A 111 19.07 18.94 7.86
N CYS A 112 18.75 17.70 8.25
CA CYS A 112 17.39 17.19 8.29
C CYS A 112 16.53 18.09 9.20
N PRO A 113 15.29 18.42 8.83
CA PRO A 113 14.40 19.20 9.70
C PRO A 113 14.06 18.52 11.04
N GLU A 114 14.28 17.20 11.15
CA GLU A 114 14.02 16.40 12.34
C GLU A 114 15.29 15.63 12.74
N ASP A 115 15.59 15.62 14.04
CA ASP A 115 16.87 15.15 14.61
C ASP A 115 17.06 13.62 14.59
N GLU A 116 16.08 12.84 14.12
CA GLU A 116 16.11 11.37 14.11
C GLU A 116 15.50 10.79 12.83
N GLY A 117 16.28 10.72 11.73
CA GLY A 117 15.85 10.07 10.49
C GLY A 117 16.82 10.22 9.31
N ILE A 118 16.66 9.39 8.27
CA ILE A 118 17.37 9.52 6.98
C ILE A 118 16.53 10.44 6.10
N CYS A 119 17.00 11.63 5.73
CA CYS A 119 16.21 12.49 4.83
C CYS A 119 16.60 12.31 3.37
N PHE A 120 15.61 12.49 2.51
CA PHE A 120 15.77 12.51 1.07
C PHE A 120 15.45 13.89 0.54
N ARG A 121 16.46 14.56 -0.02
CA ARG A 121 16.32 15.86 -0.68
C ARG A 121 16.34 15.66 -2.18
N VAL A 122 15.28 16.10 -2.85
CA VAL A 122 15.12 15.96 -4.30
C VAL A 122 15.07 17.33 -4.96
N ARG A 123 15.94 17.54 -5.95
CA ARG A 123 16.00 18.75 -6.77
C ARG A 123 15.59 18.45 -8.20
N ALA A 124 14.54 19.11 -8.68
CA ALA A 124 14.10 19.07 -10.07
C ALA A 124 14.61 20.32 -10.80
N SER A 125 15.15 20.16 -12.01
CA SER A 125 15.63 21.30 -12.80
C SER A 125 15.18 21.23 -14.26
N LYS A 126 14.86 22.37 -14.85
CA LYS A 126 14.48 22.45 -16.26
C LYS A 126 14.93 23.76 -16.88
N THR A 127 15.48 23.67 -18.08
CA THR A 127 15.88 24.80 -18.91
C THR A 127 14.99 24.89 -20.14
N TRP A 128 14.64 26.10 -20.54
CA TRP A 128 13.88 26.36 -21.76
C TRP A 128 14.29 27.69 -22.40
N ASP A 129 13.97 27.85 -23.68
CA ASP A 129 14.19 29.08 -24.42
C ASP A 129 13.22 30.18 -23.98
N THR A 130 13.71 31.39 -23.74
CA THR A 130 12.86 32.56 -23.47
C THR A 130 12.16 33.01 -24.75
N PHE A 131 10.99 33.65 -24.67
CA PHE A 131 10.21 34.08 -25.83
C PHE A 131 10.63 35.48 -26.31
N PHE A 132 10.50 36.49 -25.44
CA PHE A 132 10.77 37.90 -25.78
C PHE A 132 12.06 38.40 -25.12
N ILE A 133 12.39 37.91 -23.93
CA ILE A 133 13.62 38.24 -23.20
C ILE A 133 14.89 37.89 -24.00
N ARG A 134 14.83 36.94 -24.94
CA ARG A 134 15.93 36.65 -25.88
C ARG A 134 16.43 37.88 -26.66
N LEU A 135 15.56 38.89 -26.87
CA LEU A 135 15.93 40.15 -27.52
C LEU A 135 16.97 40.94 -26.72
N PHE A 136 17.05 40.70 -25.41
CA PHE A 136 18.05 41.27 -24.50
C PHE A 136 19.25 40.35 -24.27
N ASN A 137 19.53 39.44 -25.21
CA ASN A 137 20.67 38.50 -25.15
C ASN A 137 20.61 37.52 -23.96
N ILE A 138 19.40 37.14 -23.54
CA ILE A 138 19.15 36.08 -22.54
C ILE A 138 18.30 35.00 -23.22
N PRO A 139 18.91 34.11 -24.02
CA PRO A 139 18.18 33.17 -24.89
C PRO A 139 17.49 32.06 -24.11
N GLU A 140 17.99 31.70 -22.92
CA GLU A 140 17.52 30.59 -22.10
C GLU A 140 17.29 31.02 -20.66
N MET A 141 16.39 30.32 -19.99
CA MET A 141 16.14 30.48 -18.56
C MET A 141 16.03 29.11 -17.91
N THR A 142 16.64 28.98 -16.73
CA THR A 142 16.59 27.76 -15.93
C THR A 142 15.78 28.02 -14.66
N ALA A 143 14.86 27.10 -14.34
CA ALA A 143 14.27 27.02 -13.02
C ALA A 143 14.64 25.71 -12.36
N TRP A 144 14.76 25.75 -11.04
CA TRP A 144 14.93 24.58 -10.20
C TRP A 144 13.93 24.64 -9.05
N ALA A 145 13.55 23.50 -8.50
CA ALA A 145 12.74 23.38 -7.30
C ALA A 145 13.33 22.27 -6.43
N GLU A 146 13.12 22.37 -5.12
CA GLU A 146 13.68 21.44 -4.16
C GLU A 146 12.63 21.10 -3.10
N ALA A 147 12.62 19.84 -2.69
CA ALA A 147 11.77 19.31 -1.64
C ALA A 147 12.59 18.32 -0.79
N THR A 148 12.30 18.25 0.50
CA THR A 148 12.92 17.29 1.42
C THR A 148 11.83 16.51 2.12
N ALA A 149 11.97 15.19 2.16
CA ALA A 149 11.13 14.30 2.94
C ALA A 149 12.01 13.51 3.92
N THR A 150 11.53 13.34 5.14
CA THR A 150 12.18 12.45 6.10
C THR A 150 11.78 11.02 5.78
N GLY A 151 12.77 10.17 5.57
CA GLY A 151 12.66 8.72 5.55
C GLY A 151 13.07 8.17 6.90
N GLY A 152 12.32 7.20 7.38
CA GLY A 152 12.55 6.63 8.68
C GLY A 152 11.48 5.63 8.98
N SER A 153 11.88 4.55 9.62
CA SER A 153 10.99 3.60 10.26
C SER A 153 10.19 4.34 11.32
N VAL A 154 9.04 4.90 10.92
CA VAL A 154 7.87 4.75 11.78
C VAL A 154 7.77 3.26 12.11
N GLU A 155 7.44 2.92 13.35
CA GLU A 155 6.87 1.60 13.66
C GLU A 155 5.64 1.44 12.76
N GLU A 156 5.87 0.98 11.54
CA GLU A 156 4.86 0.94 10.53
C GLU A 156 3.99 -0.23 10.92
N LYS A 157 2.74 0.08 11.27
CA LYS A 157 1.67 -0.90 11.26
C LYS A 157 1.66 -1.47 9.84
N MET A 158 2.29 -2.63 9.67
CA MET A 158 2.50 -3.27 8.38
C MET A 158 1.17 -3.27 7.64
N ILE A 159 1.09 -2.55 6.51
CA ILE A 159 -0.10 -2.57 5.67
C ILE A 159 -0.04 -3.89 4.92
N VAL A 160 -0.60 -4.92 5.54
CA VAL A 160 -0.74 -6.22 4.92
C VAL A 160 -2.03 -6.21 4.09
N PRO A 161 -1.99 -6.57 2.80
CA PRO A 161 -3.21 -6.78 2.03
C PRO A 161 -4.09 -7.86 2.69
N ALA A 162 -5.38 -7.85 2.38
CA ALA A 162 -6.29 -8.89 2.85
C ALA A 162 -5.87 -10.25 2.28
N MET A 163 -5.40 -10.27 1.03
CA MET A 163 -4.81 -11.45 0.38
C MET A 163 -3.58 -11.08 -0.45
N LEU A 164 -2.52 -11.87 -0.33
CA LEU A 164 -1.32 -11.78 -1.15
C LEU A 164 -0.85 -13.16 -1.62
N ALA A 165 -0.85 -13.38 -2.94
CA ALA A 165 -0.12 -14.50 -3.55
C ALA A 165 1.24 -14.00 -4.06
N LEU A 166 2.31 -14.51 -3.47
CA LEU A 166 3.69 -14.08 -3.74
C LEU A 166 4.28 -14.69 -5.02
N GLY A 167 3.87 -15.92 -5.37
CA GLY A 167 4.45 -16.68 -6.48
C GLY A 167 3.46 -17.18 -7.52
N GLY A 168 2.18 -17.31 -7.17
CA GLY A 168 1.16 -17.99 -7.98
C GLY A 168 -0.16 -17.24 -8.09
N ASP A 169 -1.20 -18.01 -8.40
CA ASP A 169 -2.54 -17.49 -8.64
C ASP A 169 -3.34 -17.34 -7.34
N ILE A 170 -4.38 -16.49 -7.37
CA ILE A 170 -5.48 -16.51 -6.42
C ILE A 170 -6.72 -17.01 -7.18
N THR A 171 -7.28 -18.12 -6.74
CA THR A 171 -8.45 -18.75 -7.37
C THR A 171 -9.62 -18.82 -6.40
N PHE A 172 -10.80 -18.44 -6.87
CA PHE A 172 -12.06 -18.54 -6.13
C PHE A 172 -13.05 -19.44 -6.88
N THR A 173 -13.39 -20.57 -6.26
CA THR A 173 -14.43 -21.50 -6.68
C THR A 173 -15.62 -21.36 -5.73
N GLN A 174 -16.72 -20.79 -6.22
CA GLN A 174 -17.89 -20.46 -5.40
C GLN A 174 -19.12 -21.26 -5.84
N GLY A 175 -19.70 -22.02 -4.91
CA GLY A 175 -21.01 -22.63 -5.03
C GLY A 175 -22.13 -21.62 -4.78
N SER A 176 -23.33 -21.90 -5.31
CA SER A 176 -24.50 -20.99 -5.27
C SER A 176 -24.97 -20.51 -3.88
N LYS A 177 -24.43 -21.09 -2.78
CA LYS A 177 -24.78 -20.77 -1.39
C LYS A 177 -23.59 -20.28 -0.58
N ALA A 178 -22.41 -20.13 -1.19
CA ALA A 178 -21.24 -19.54 -0.55
C ALA A 178 -21.28 -18.02 -0.73
N THR A 179 -20.73 -17.28 0.24
CA THR A 179 -20.51 -15.83 0.14
C THR A 179 -19.06 -15.55 0.49
N ILE A 180 -18.36 -14.78 -0.33
CA ILE A 180 -16.97 -14.40 -0.09
C ILE A 180 -16.92 -12.87 -0.01
N THR A 181 -16.50 -12.35 1.13
CA THR A 181 -16.37 -10.91 1.38
C THR A 181 -14.91 -10.59 1.69
N VAL A 182 -14.35 -9.61 0.99
CA VAL A 182 -12.98 -9.15 1.21
C VAL A 182 -12.98 -7.65 1.48
N VAL A 183 -12.37 -7.27 2.60
CA VAL A 183 -12.18 -5.89 3.04
C VAL A 183 -10.69 -5.57 3.00
N GLY A 184 -10.25 -4.85 1.97
CA GLY A 184 -8.83 -4.55 1.74
C GLY A 184 -8.29 -5.20 0.46
N ASP A 185 -7.02 -4.94 0.15
CA ASP A 185 -6.45 -5.26 -1.17
C ASP A 185 -6.26 -6.76 -1.41
N VAL A 186 -6.45 -7.19 -2.66
CA VAL A 186 -6.18 -8.54 -3.16
C VAL A 186 -5.11 -8.44 -4.24
N LEU A 187 -3.94 -8.98 -3.96
CA LEU A 187 -2.74 -8.78 -4.75
C LEU A 187 -2.14 -10.14 -5.11
N SER A 188 -1.84 -10.36 -6.39
CA SER A 188 -1.29 -11.63 -6.87
C SER A 188 -0.19 -11.40 -7.90
N SER A 189 0.93 -12.10 -7.73
CA SER A 189 1.98 -12.18 -8.74
C SER A 189 1.53 -12.94 -10.00
N GLY A 190 0.55 -13.84 -9.86
CA GLY A 190 -0.13 -14.53 -10.95
C GLY A 190 -1.47 -13.89 -11.27
N THR A 191 -2.44 -14.70 -11.66
CA THR A 191 -3.80 -14.30 -11.97
C THR A 191 -4.67 -14.29 -10.72
N VAL A 192 -5.69 -13.43 -10.73
CA VAL A 192 -6.80 -13.50 -9.78
C VAL A 192 -8.02 -13.92 -10.57
N THR A 193 -8.57 -15.10 -10.29
CA THR A 193 -9.71 -15.66 -11.03
C THR A 193 -10.81 -16.08 -10.07
N GLY A 194 -12.07 -15.88 -10.47
CA GLY A 194 -13.20 -16.27 -9.63
C GLY A 194 -14.52 -16.35 -10.39
N ALA A 195 -15.31 -17.37 -10.09
CA ALA A 195 -16.70 -17.46 -10.53
C ALA A 195 -17.55 -16.50 -9.69
N GLY A 196 -18.39 -15.68 -10.35
CA GLY A 196 -19.01 -14.48 -9.78
C GLY A 196 -19.68 -14.62 -8.40
N GLY A 197 -19.48 -13.59 -7.56
CA GLY A 197 -20.11 -13.46 -6.24
C GLY A 197 -19.19 -13.00 -5.11
N ILE A 198 -17.98 -12.51 -5.42
CA ILE A 198 -17.07 -11.91 -4.43
C ILE A 198 -17.48 -10.46 -4.16
N ASP A 199 -17.76 -10.14 -2.89
CA ASP A 199 -18.10 -8.79 -2.43
C ASP A 199 -16.83 -8.07 -1.92
N MET A 200 -16.35 -7.10 -2.69
CA MET A 200 -15.21 -6.24 -2.33
C MET A 200 -15.74 -5.01 -1.61
N GLN A 201 -15.31 -4.78 -0.36
CA GLN A 201 -15.73 -3.62 0.43
C GLN A 201 -14.56 -2.65 0.69
N GLY A 202 -14.87 -1.35 0.79
CA GLY A 202 -13.87 -0.29 1.01
C GLY A 202 -13.17 0.19 -0.27
N GLU A 203 -11.99 0.82 -0.15
CA GLU A 203 -11.15 1.27 -1.28
C GLU A 203 -10.30 0.15 -1.90
N SER A 204 -10.69 -1.11 -1.65
CA SER A 204 -9.98 -2.33 -2.06
C SER A 204 -9.69 -2.37 -3.56
N GLN A 205 -8.44 -2.73 -3.91
CA GLN A 205 -8.01 -3.00 -5.26
C GLN A 205 -7.73 -4.49 -5.47
N VAL A 206 -8.13 -5.01 -6.64
CA VAL A 206 -7.73 -6.34 -7.11
C VAL A 206 -6.67 -6.16 -8.19
N LYS A 207 -5.44 -6.63 -7.95
CA LYS A 207 -4.34 -6.58 -8.94
C LYS A 207 -3.80 -7.98 -9.20
N SER A 208 -3.78 -8.35 -10.48
CA SER A 208 -3.12 -9.53 -11.01
C SER A 208 -1.83 -9.17 -11.74
N ASN A 209 -0.92 -10.14 -11.86
CA ASN A 209 0.43 -9.97 -12.39
C ASN A 209 1.17 -8.81 -11.73
N TYR A 210 0.93 -8.63 -10.42
CA TYR A 210 1.44 -7.52 -9.64
C TYR A 210 2.48 -8.03 -8.64
N SER A 211 3.73 -7.69 -8.90
CA SER A 211 4.86 -8.07 -8.05
C SER A 211 4.95 -7.12 -6.86
N ILE A 212 4.78 -7.65 -5.66
CA ILE A 212 5.04 -6.95 -4.40
C ILE A 212 6.12 -7.74 -3.67
N GLN A 213 7.08 -7.03 -3.09
CA GLN A 213 7.97 -7.66 -2.14
C GLN A 213 7.15 -8.16 -0.95
N ASP A 214 7.46 -9.36 -0.48
CA ASP A 214 6.79 -9.93 0.67
C ASP A 214 6.87 -8.96 1.88
N PRO A 215 5.73 -8.42 2.36
CA PRO A 215 5.72 -7.44 3.45
C PRO A 215 6.26 -8.07 4.74
N CYS A 216 6.08 -9.39 4.91
CA CYS A 216 6.55 -10.17 6.03
C CYS A 216 7.95 -10.78 5.80
N SER A 217 8.67 -10.40 4.73
CA SER A 217 10.01 -10.94 4.42
C SER A 217 11.03 -10.81 5.56
N ALA A 218 10.94 -9.76 6.38
CA ALA A 218 11.79 -9.58 7.56
C ALA A 218 11.58 -10.70 8.60
N LEU A 219 10.37 -11.26 8.69
CA LEU A 219 10.07 -12.39 9.55
C LEU A 219 10.72 -13.69 9.03
N GLN A 220 10.93 -13.84 7.72
CA GLN A 220 11.62 -15.03 7.17
C GLN A 220 13.08 -15.09 7.61
N ALA A 221 13.73 -13.96 7.88
CA ALA A 221 15.07 -13.97 8.49
C ALA A 221 15.05 -14.49 9.95
N GLN A 222 13.86 -14.57 10.54
CA GLN A 222 13.58 -15.03 11.89
C GLN A 222 12.85 -16.39 11.90
N VAL A 223 12.94 -17.18 10.80
CA VAL A 223 12.37 -18.55 10.77
C VAL A 223 12.66 -19.22 12.11
N PRO A 224 11.64 -19.77 12.82
CA PRO A 224 11.87 -20.47 14.07
C PRO A 224 12.98 -21.47 13.80
N PRO A 225 14.19 -21.28 14.36
CA PRO A 225 15.42 -21.87 13.85
C PRO A 225 15.19 -23.35 13.72
N GLN A 226 15.03 -23.82 12.47
CA GLN A 226 14.33 -25.06 12.11
C GLN A 226 14.04 -25.87 13.35
N GLN A 227 12.89 -25.65 13.98
CA GLN A 227 12.56 -26.33 15.23
C GLN A 227 12.89 -27.79 15.00
N THR A 228 13.97 -28.25 15.62
CA THR A 228 14.40 -29.61 15.41
C THR A 228 13.37 -30.39 16.17
N PHE A 229 12.37 -30.90 15.45
CA PHE A 229 11.39 -31.86 15.96
C PHE A 229 12.07 -33.11 16.56
N ASP A 230 13.41 -33.15 16.55
CA ASP A 230 14.30 -33.95 17.38
C ASP A 230 13.98 -33.91 18.90
N SER A 231 13.35 -32.86 19.44
CA SER A 231 12.87 -32.81 20.84
C SER A 231 11.40 -32.41 20.97
N CYS A 232 10.52 -33.41 21.01
CA CYS A 232 9.08 -33.26 21.17
C CYS A 232 8.68 -33.11 22.64
N ASP A 233 7.95 -32.05 22.99
CA ASP A 233 7.31 -31.93 24.30
C ASP A 233 6.11 -32.89 24.42
N PHE A 234 5.39 -33.06 23.30
CA PHE A 234 4.21 -33.90 23.19
C PHE A 234 4.32 -34.82 21.97
N ASN A 235 3.97 -36.09 22.14
CA ASN A 235 4.03 -37.10 21.07
C ASN A 235 2.65 -37.74 20.89
N ASN A 236 2.12 -37.74 19.66
CA ASN A 236 0.77 -38.24 19.34
C ASN A 236 -0.29 -37.72 20.33
N PHE A 237 -0.26 -36.41 20.58
CA PHE A 237 -1.02 -35.79 21.65
C PHE A 237 -2.52 -35.90 21.40
N THR A 238 -3.29 -36.30 22.41
CA THR A 238 -4.75 -36.29 22.36
C THR A 238 -5.29 -35.61 23.60
N LEU A 239 -6.07 -34.54 23.40
CA LEU A 239 -6.77 -33.82 24.45
C LEU A 239 -8.27 -34.02 24.28
N SER A 240 -8.96 -34.46 25.33
CA SER A 240 -10.42 -34.64 25.30
C SER A 240 -11.08 -33.98 26.51
N THR A 241 -12.18 -33.27 26.28
CA THR A 241 -12.97 -32.63 27.33
C THR A 241 -14.05 -33.55 27.93
N GLU A 242 -14.06 -34.85 27.61
CA GLU A 242 -15.06 -35.79 28.14
C GLU A 242 -15.06 -35.87 29.67
N SER A 243 -13.88 -35.74 30.30
CA SER A 243 -13.68 -35.90 31.74
C SER A 243 -13.70 -34.58 32.54
N GLN A 244 -13.57 -33.44 31.86
CA GLN A 244 -13.46 -32.12 32.46
C GLN A 244 -13.96 -31.03 31.49
N CYS A 245 -14.81 -30.13 32.00
CA CYS A 245 -15.54 -29.16 31.17
C CYS A 245 -14.66 -28.05 30.56
N THR A 246 -13.44 -27.91 31.07
CA THR A 246 -12.44 -26.98 30.56
C THR A 246 -11.11 -27.71 30.54
N ALA A 247 -10.46 -27.74 29.39
CA ALA A 247 -9.12 -28.29 29.23
C ALA A 247 -8.18 -27.20 28.71
N SER A 248 -6.93 -27.21 29.16
CA SER A 248 -5.94 -26.23 28.73
C SER A 248 -4.85 -26.91 27.90
N MET A 249 -4.52 -26.30 26.77
CA MET A 249 -3.39 -26.69 25.93
C MET A 249 -2.21 -25.76 26.23
N LEU A 250 -1.01 -26.34 26.33
CA LEU A 250 0.22 -25.61 26.66
C LEU A 250 1.06 -25.37 25.41
N PRO A 251 1.80 -24.26 25.32
CA PRO A 251 2.76 -24.04 24.23
C PRO A 251 3.87 -25.10 24.28
N GLY A 252 4.43 -25.44 23.12
CA GLY A 252 5.46 -26.47 22.98
C GLY A 252 5.49 -27.13 21.60
N THR A 253 6.32 -28.15 21.47
CA THR A 253 6.51 -28.93 20.24
C THR A 253 5.70 -30.22 20.26
N TYR A 254 4.83 -30.38 19.28
CA TYR A 254 3.91 -31.50 19.09
C TYR A 254 4.35 -32.32 17.89
N CYS A 255 4.79 -33.56 18.14
CA CYS A 255 5.25 -34.49 17.11
C CYS A 255 4.23 -35.61 16.88
N GLY A 256 4.09 -36.04 15.63
CA GLY A 256 2.99 -36.89 15.22
C GLY A 256 1.65 -36.16 15.18
N THR A 257 0.58 -36.89 14.88
CA THR A 257 -0.77 -36.33 14.81
C THR A 257 -1.22 -35.82 16.17
N THR A 258 -1.68 -34.57 16.22
CA THR A 258 -2.30 -33.97 17.41
C THR A 258 -3.82 -33.99 17.25
N ARG A 259 -4.56 -34.44 18.28
CA ARG A 259 -6.03 -34.53 18.26
C ARG A 259 -6.62 -33.77 19.44
N VAL A 260 -7.58 -32.90 19.18
CA VAL A 260 -8.34 -32.17 20.19
C VAL A 260 -9.82 -32.50 20.03
N GLU A 261 -10.39 -33.13 21.04
CA GLU A 261 -11.78 -33.60 21.07
C GLU A 261 -12.61 -32.77 22.06
N VAL A 262 -13.47 -31.90 21.54
CA VAL A 262 -14.33 -31.01 22.35
C VAL A 262 -15.74 -31.56 22.43
N THR A 263 -16.15 -32.08 23.59
CA THR A 263 -17.46 -32.71 23.79
C THR A 263 -18.31 -31.97 24.83
N ASN A 264 -19.60 -32.31 24.94
CA ASN A 264 -20.47 -31.97 26.08
C ASN A 264 -20.64 -30.47 26.46
N GLY A 265 -20.52 -29.49 25.55
CA GLY A 265 -20.61 -28.08 25.96
C GLY A 265 -19.34 -27.51 26.57
N CYS A 266 -18.22 -28.20 26.39
CA CYS A 266 -16.94 -27.85 26.99
C CYS A 266 -16.12 -26.94 26.06
N LYS A 267 -15.04 -26.39 26.59
CA LYS A 267 -14.10 -25.49 25.90
C LYS A 267 -12.67 -25.97 26.08
N VAL A 268 -11.83 -25.81 25.06
CA VAL A 268 -10.37 -25.91 25.17
C VAL A 268 -9.77 -24.51 25.12
N GLU A 269 -8.90 -24.18 26.07
CA GLU A 269 -8.18 -22.90 26.12
C GLU A 269 -6.69 -23.12 25.83
N MET A 270 -6.17 -22.43 24.82
CA MET A 270 -4.74 -22.41 24.55
C MET A 270 -4.10 -21.31 25.40
N SER A 271 -3.06 -21.67 26.15
CA SER A 271 -2.26 -20.69 26.89
C SER A 271 -1.44 -19.84 25.92
N THR A 272 -1.15 -18.59 26.28
CA THR A 272 -0.34 -17.71 25.44
C THR A 272 1.03 -18.34 25.13
N GLY A 273 1.42 -18.38 23.86
CA GLY A 273 2.76 -18.82 23.46
C GLY A 273 2.86 -19.46 22.07
N ASN A 274 4.01 -20.08 21.83
CA ASN A 274 4.36 -20.70 20.55
C ASN A 274 4.01 -22.20 20.53
N TYR A 275 3.32 -22.63 19.47
CA TYR A 275 2.89 -24.00 19.24
C TYR A 275 3.51 -24.49 17.93
N PHE A 276 4.29 -25.55 18.00
CA PHE A 276 4.97 -26.12 16.83
C PHE A 276 4.41 -27.50 16.56
N PHE A 277 3.80 -27.71 15.40
CA PHE A 277 3.23 -28.99 15.00
C PHE A 277 4.04 -29.59 13.86
N GLU A 278 4.41 -30.86 14.02
CA GLU A 278 5.15 -31.61 13.01
C GLU A 278 4.25 -32.05 11.85
N ASP A 279 3.08 -32.60 12.21
CA ASP A 279 2.10 -33.21 11.32
C ASP A 279 0.71 -32.56 11.51
N ASP A 280 -0.34 -33.20 10.99
CA ASP A 280 -1.73 -32.79 11.15
C ASP A 280 -2.10 -32.52 12.63
N TRP A 281 -2.83 -31.42 12.83
CA TRP A 281 -3.58 -31.21 14.07
C TRP A 281 -5.08 -31.18 13.75
N GLU A 282 -5.80 -32.12 14.35
CA GLU A 282 -7.21 -32.38 14.13
C GLU A 282 -8.02 -31.85 15.32
N ILE A 283 -8.98 -30.98 15.04
CA ILE A 283 -9.98 -30.52 16.01
C ILE A 283 -11.30 -31.22 15.66
N THR A 284 -11.75 -32.10 16.54
CA THR A 284 -13.05 -32.78 16.43
C THR A 284 -13.94 -32.27 17.55
N GLU A 285 -15.10 -31.72 17.19
CA GLU A 285 -16.04 -31.23 18.18
C GLU A 285 -17.34 -32.04 18.17
N SER A 286 -18.04 -32.04 19.29
CA SER A 286 -19.41 -32.53 19.39
C SER A 286 -20.36 -31.41 18.96
N PRO A 287 -21.58 -31.70 18.46
CA PRO A 287 -22.56 -30.68 18.07
C PRO A 287 -22.97 -29.68 19.16
N ASN A 288 -22.50 -29.85 20.40
CA ASN A 288 -22.77 -28.95 21.52
C ASN A 288 -21.48 -28.34 22.11
N GLY A 289 -20.27 -28.55 21.56
CA GLY A 289 -19.02 -27.99 22.09
C GLY A 289 -18.96 -26.46 21.96
N ASN A 290 -18.18 -25.80 22.85
CA ASN A 290 -17.90 -24.35 22.78
C ASN A 290 -16.61 -24.03 22.02
N GLY A 291 -15.91 -25.05 21.53
CA GLY A 291 -14.75 -24.98 20.65
C GLY A 291 -13.40 -24.75 21.32
N VAL A 292 -12.45 -24.24 20.53
CA VAL A 292 -11.04 -24.02 20.91
C VAL A 292 -10.71 -22.54 20.86
N ASP A 293 -10.23 -22.00 21.97
CA ASP A 293 -9.95 -20.58 22.14
C ASP A 293 -8.47 -20.34 22.43
N GLY A 294 -7.77 -19.73 21.49
CA GLY A 294 -6.41 -19.18 21.62
C GLY A 294 -6.38 -17.66 21.45
N THR A 295 -7.45 -16.95 21.83
CA THR A 295 -7.48 -15.48 21.80
C THR A 295 -6.57 -14.82 22.84
N ALA A 296 -6.05 -15.60 23.80
CA ALA A 296 -5.04 -15.14 24.76
C ALA A 296 -3.68 -14.82 24.13
N GLY A 297 -3.46 -15.15 22.85
CA GLY A 297 -2.25 -14.82 22.11
C GLY A 297 -1.42 -16.05 21.75
N VAL A 298 -1.57 -16.57 20.55
CA VAL A 298 -0.88 -17.78 20.09
C VAL A 298 -0.12 -17.51 18.80
N PHE A 299 1.04 -18.15 18.66
CA PHE A 299 1.73 -18.32 17.39
C PHE A 299 1.74 -19.80 17.06
N ILE A 300 1.22 -20.17 15.89
CA ILE A 300 1.14 -21.56 15.45
C ILE A 300 2.06 -21.72 14.25
N TYR A 301 3.06 -22.60 14.39
CA TYR A 301 3.92 -23.03 13.29
C TYR A 301 3.57 -24.46 12.90
N HIS A 302 3.46 -24.69 11.60
CA HIS A 302 3.13 -25.98 11.03
C HIS A 302 4.24 -26.40 10.07
N LYS A 303 4.91 -27.53 10.35
CA LYS A 303 5.97 -28.07 9.49
C LYS A 303 5.42 -28.85 8.30
N SER A 304 4.35 -29.62 8.48
CA SER A 304 3.69 -30.36 7.41
C SER A 304 2.29 -30.79 7.83
N GLY A 305 1.39 -30.98 6.87
CA GLY A 305 0.01 -31.43 7.11
C GLY A 305 -1.03 -30.30 7.04
N SER A 306 -2.21 -30.53 7.60
CA SER A 306 -3.36 -29.62 7.55
C SER A 306 -3.94 -29.32 8.94
N LEU A 307 -4.61 -28.18 9.06
CA LEU A 307 -5.58 -27.95 10.13
C LEU A 307 -6.91 -28.54 9.70
N ILE A 308 -7.32 -29.61 10.37
CA ILE A 308 -8.57 -30.30 10.07
C ILE A 308 -9.56 -29.98 11.19
N THR A 309 -10.66 -29.33 10.85
CA THR A 309 -11.77 -29.07 11.78
C THR A 309 -12.99 -29.90 11.37
N SER A 310 -13.58 -30.65 12.31
CA SER A 310 -14.70 -31.53 12.01
C SER A 310 -15.77 -31.55 13.11
N ASN A 311 -17.04 -31.73 12.69
CA ASN A 311 -18.21 -31.89 13.57
C ASN A 311 -18.51 -30.72 14.53
N SER A 312 -18.07 -29.51 14.21
CA SER A 312 -18.13 -28.34 15.08
C SER A 312 -19.35 -27.46 14.87
N LYS A 313 -20.16 -27.34 15.92
CA LYS A 313 -20.96 -26.12 16.17
C LYS A 313 -20.25 -25.12 17.09
N GLY A 314 -19.08 -25.49 17.62
CA GLY A 314 -18.26 -24.60 18.44
C GLY A 314 -17.41 -23.70 17.57
N ASN A 315 -16.77 -22.73 18.23
CA ASN A 315 -16.01 -21.68 17.59
C ASN A 315 -14.51 -21.92 17.82
N VAL A 316 -13.74 -21.95 16.74
CA VAL A 316 -12.28 -22.01 16.78
C VAL A 316 -11.73 -20.62 16.52
N GLN A 317 -11.07 -20.04 17.52
CA GLN A 317 -10.60 -18.65 17.48
C GLN A 317 -9.15 -18.54 17.92
N PHE A 318 -8.30 -17.98 17.07
CA PHE A 318 -6.90 -17.71 17.39
C PHE A 318 -6.58 -16.24 17.14
N SER A 319 -5.83 -15.64 18.05
CA SER A 319 -5.33 -14.28 17.90
C SER A 319 -3.83 -14.28 18.21
N PRO A 320 -3.00 -13.52 17.48
CA PRO A 320 -1.59 -13.41 17.79
C PRO A 320 -1.41 -12.74 19.15
N TYR A 321 -0.27 -13.01 19.81
CA TYR A 321 0.10 -12.21 20.98
C TYR A 321 0.51 -10.79 20.56
N GLU A 322 0.30 -9.82 21.45
CA GLU A 322 0.73 -8.43 21.24
C GLU A 322 2.22 -8.21 21.56
N SER A 323 2.83 -9.13 22.30
CA SER A 323 4.25 -9.11 22.65
C SER A 323 4.73 -10.55 22.89
N PRO A 324 5.94 -10.91 22.44
CA PRO A 324 6.44 -12.27 22.59
C PRO A 324 6.58 -12.66 24.06
N PRO A 325 6.28 -13.92 24.42
CA PRO A 325 6.60 -14.43 25.74
C PRO A 325 8.10 -14.27 26.04
N SER A 326 8.44 -13.92 27.28
CA SER A 326 9.81 -13.64 27.70
C SER A 326 10.81 -14.71 27.23
N GLY A 327 11.79 -14.31 26.42
CA GLY A 327 12.84 -15.20 25.91
C GLY A 327 12.50 -15.94 24.61
N GLN A 328 11.38 -15.63 23.96
CA GLN A 328 10.99 -16.18 22.66
C GLN A 328 11.17 -15.14 21.55
N GLN A 329 11.30 -15.62 20.29
CA GLN A 329 11.35 -14.75 19.12
C GLN A 329 10.00 -14.03 18.91
N ASP A 330 10.06 -12.87 18.26
CA ASP A 330 8.91 -12.00 18.06
C ASP A 330 8.20 -12.31 16.74
N TYR A 331 7.06 -13.00 16.83
CA TYR A 331 6.15 -13.23 15.71
C TYR A 331 4.84 -12.44 15.88
N SER A 332 4.88 -11.31 16.60
CA SER A 332 3.68 -10.50 16.86
C SER A 332 2.95 -10.16 15.56
N GLY A 333 1.63 -10.34 15.57
CA GLY A 333 0.78 -10.17 14.39
C GLY A 333 0.60 -11.40 13.51
N VAL A 334 1.50 -12.40 13.57
CA VAL A 334 1.33 -13.69 12.87
C VAL A 334 0.65 -14.69 13.79
N VAL A 335 -0.45 -15.28 13.33
CA VAL A 335 -1.16 -16.33 14.08
C VAL A 335 -0.82 -17.72 13.57
N TYR A 336 -0.57 -17.86 12.26
CA TYR A 336 -0.27 -19.13 11.63
C TYR A 336 0.89 -18.99 10.64
N TRP A 337 1.86 -19.89 10.69
CA TRP A 337 3.05 -19.91 9.84
C TRP A 337 3.26 -21.28 9.20
N ASN A 338 3.54 -21.32 7.90
CA ASN A 338 4.02 -22.52 7.21
C ASN A 338 5.03 -22.17 6.09
N ASP A 339 6.25 -22.65 6.19
CA ASP A 339 7.30 -22.43 5.16
C ASP A 339 7.79 -23.75 4.55
N SER A 340 6.98 -24.78 4.67
CA SER A 340 7.38 -26.16 4.36
C SER A 340 7.52 -26.45 2.86
N GLY A 341 6.85 -25.67 2.02
CA GLY A 341 6.65 -25.97 0.60
C GLY A 341 5.46 -26.90 0.34
N GLU A 342 4.87 -27.51 1.38
CA GLU A 342 3.66 -28.32 1.28
C GLU A 342 2.41 -27.45 1.43
N PRO A 343 1.27 -27.81 0.83
CA PRO A 343 0.04 -27.03 0.95
C PRO A 343 -0.48 -26.95 2.39
N LEU A 344 -0.80 -25.74 2.84
CA LEU A 344 -1.51 -25.47 4.09
C LEU A 344 -3.01 -25.47 3.81
N THR A 345 -3.69 -26.55 4.19
CA THR A 345 -5.15 -26.66 4.01
C THR A 345 -5.89 -26.32 5.30
N PHE A 346 -6.87 -25.42 5.17
CA PHE A 346 -7.92 -25.18 6.16
C PHE A 346 -9.18 -25.90 5.69
N TYR A 347 -9.45 -27.05 6.31
CA TYR A 347 -10.53 -27.93 5.91
C TYR A 347 -11.64 -28.00 6.97
N ALA A 348 -12.88 -27.86 6.51
CA ALA A 348 -14.09 -27.96 7.34
C ALA A 348 -14.98 -29.14 6.89
N HIS A 349 -15.16 -30.13 7.77
CA HIS A 349 -16.03 -31.27 7.50
C HIS A 349 -17.27 -31.30 8.41
N ARG A 350 -18.43 -31.03 7.79
CA ARG A 350 -19.81 -31.20 8.30
C ARG A 350 -20.17 -30.36 9.55
N GLN A 351 -21.25 -29.58 9.41
CA GLN A 351 -22.11 -28.98 10.46
C GLN A 351 -21.71 -27.63 11.10
N GLY A 352 -21.37 -26.59 10.32
CA GLY A 352 -21.51 -25.20 10.77
C GLY A 352 -20.34 -24.71 11.61
N ILE A 353 -19.14 -24.83 11.05
CA ILE A 353 -17.87 -24.48 11.69
C ILE A 353 -17.65 -22.98 11.62
N ASP A 354 -17.27 -22.34 12.73
CA ASP A 354 -16.76 -20.97 12.74
C ASP A 354 -15.26 -20.99 13.06
N LEU A 355 -14.39 -20.74 12.06
CA LEU A 355 -12.94 -20.61 12.22
C LEU A 355 -12.52 -19.15 12.03
N PHE A 356 -11.91 -18.56 13.06
CA PHE A 356 -11.45 -17.17 13.04
C PHE A 356 -9.98 -17.05 13.42
N LEU A 357 -9.19 -16.59 12.46
CA LEU A 357 -7.77 -16.29 12.61
C LEU A 357 -7.58 -14.77 12.56
N ASN A 358 -7.52 -14.14 13.74
CA ASN A 358 -7.46 -12.67 13.90
C ASN A 358 -6.04 -12.11 13.74
N GLY A 359 -5.22 -12.73 12.88
CA GLY A 359 -3.84 -12.32 12.59
C GLY A 359 -3.45 -12.71 11.18
N ILE A 360 -2.18 -12.52 10.85
CA ILE A 360 -1.63 -12.90 9.55
C ILE A 360 -1.48 -14.42 9.51
N VAL A 361 -2.04 -15.04 8.47
CA VAL A 361 -1.69 -16.40 8.04
C VAL A 361 -0.58 -16.26 7.01
N TYR A 362 0.61 -16.71 7.37
CA TYR A 362 1.83 -16.48 6.58
C TYR A 362 2.42 -17.80 6.09
N ALA A 363 2.30 -18.05 4.79
CA ALA A 363 2.82 -19.26 4.16
C ALA A 363 3.61 -18.96 2.86
N PRO A 364 4.74 -18.24 2.95
CA PRO A 364 5.38 -17.65 1.76
C PRO A 364 5.89 -18.67 0.74
N GLY A 365 6.23 -19.88 1.19
CA GLY A 365 6.70 -20.97 0.33
C GLY A 365 5.63 -21.99 -0.04
N SER A 366 4.41 -21.85 0.48
CA SER A 366 3.37 -22.89 0.45
C SER A 366 2.06 -22.38 -0.12
N ASP A 367 1.33 -23.27 -0.76
CA ASP A 367 -0.01 -22.97 -1.27
C ASP A 367 -1.00 -23.00 -0.10
N ILE A 368 -1.91 -22.03 -0.04
CA ILE A 368 -2.96 -21.98 0.98
C ILE A 368 -4.26 -22.41 0.35
N ILE A 369 -4.88 -23.44 0.92
CA ILE A 369 -6.14 -24.01 0.43
C ILE A 369 -7.21 -23.82 1.50
N ILE A 370 -8.32 -23.17 1.15
CA ILE A 370 -9.52 -23.07 2.00
C ILE A 370 -10.61 -23.90 1.32
N ASP A 371 -11.01 -25.00 1.93
CA ASP A 371 -11.91 -25.97 1.31
C ASP A 371 -13.06 -26.39 2.24
N ASN A 372 -14.29 -26.26 1.74
CA ASN A 372 -15.48 -26.88 2.34
C ASN A 372 -16.42 -27.57 1.33
N SER A 373 -15.88 -27.93 0.16
CA SER A 373 -16.60 -28.45 -1.01
C SER A 373 -17.43 -29.72 -0.74
N GLU A 374 -17.09 -30.51 0.27
CA GLU A 374 -17.81 -31.74 0.64
C GLU A 374 -19.05 -31.51 1.55
N THR A 375 -19.33 -30.27 1.95
CA THR A 375 -20.38 -29.98 2.93
C THR A 375 -21.78 -29.81 2.30
N ASN A 376 -22.69 -30.73 2.60
CA ASN A 376 -24.09 -30.60 2.19
C ASN A 376 -24.84 -29.59 3.08
N ASN A 377 -24.88 -28.32 2.67
CA ASN A 377 -25.71 -27.24 3.27
C ASN A 377 -25.29 -26.75 4.67
N ALA A 378 -24.03 -26.88 5.07
CA ALA A 378 -23.55 -26.29 6.31
C ALA A 378 -23.26 -24.78 6.13
N LYS A 379 -23.57 -23.97 7.15
CA LYS A 379 -23.18 -22.55 7.20
C LYS A 379 -21.82 -22.46 7.89
N ASP A 380 -20.77 -22.89 7.23
CA ASP A 380 -19.42 -22.75 7.77
C ASP A 380 -18.94 -21.30 7.54
N THR A 381 -18.34 -20.67 8.54
CA THR A 381 -17.76 -19.34 8.48
C THR A 381 -16.25 -19.44 8.66
N PHE A 382 -15.50 -18.93 7.69
CA PHE A 382 -14.07 -18.69 7.82
C PHE A 382 -13.82 -17.20 7.91
N GLY A 383 -13.02 -16.75 8.86
CA GLY A 383 -12.59 -15.36 8.93
C GLY A 383 -11.09 -15.24 9.16
N PHE A 384 -10.42 -14.48 8.31
CA PHE A 384 -8.98 -14.26 8.39
C PHE A 384 -8.68 -12.76 8.31
N ALA A 385 -7.79 -12.27 9.18
CA ALA A 385 -7.38 -10.87 9.13
C ALA A 385 -6.54 -10.56 7.87
N SER A 386 -5.60 -11.44 7.54
CA SER A 386 -4.81 -11.38 6.31
C SER A 386 -4.24 -12.75 5.98
N ILE A 387 -4.11 -13.05 4.69
CA ILE A 387 -3.49 -14.27 4.18
C ILE A 387 -2.40 -13.92 3.18
N ILE A 388 -1.21 -14.49 3.37
CA ILE A 388 -0.08 -14.40 2.45
C ILE A 388 0.39 -15.82 2.15
N GLY A 389 0.38 -16.22 0.88
CA GLY A 389 0.78 -17.55 0.43
C GLY A 389 1.65 -17.52 -0.82
N ASN A 390 2.20 -18.66 -1.23
CA ASN A 390 2.77 -18.80 -2.57
C ASN A 390 1.65 -18.68 -3.62
N SER A 391 0.60 -19.48 -3.49
CA SER A 391 -0.69 -19.33 -4.18
C SER A 391 -1.84 -19.49 -3.18
N ILE A 392 -3.04 -19.04 -3.54
CA ILE A 392 -4.22 -19.13 -2.68
C ILE A 392 -5.38 -19.71 -3.48
N ASP A 393 -5.92 -20.84 -3.03
CA ASP A 393 -7.10 -21.47 -3.60
C ASP A 393 -8.23 -21.50 -2.58
N VAL A 394 -9.39 -20.97 -2.97
CA VAL A 394 -10.60 -20.91 -2.16
C VAL A 394 -11.68 -21.71 -2.86
N ASP A 395 -11.99 -22.90 -2.36
CA ASP A 395 -13.09 -23.73 -2.84
C ASP A 395 -14.21 -23.82 -1.80
N MET A 396 -15.28 -23.04 -2.04
CA MET A 396 -16.42 -22.97 -1.14
C MET A 396 -17.72 -23.34 -1.83
N THR A 397 -18.37 -24.41 -1.36
CA THR A 397 -19.68 -24.84 -1.88
C THR A 397 -20.87 -24.16 -1.16
N SER A 398 -20.75 -23.88 0.14
CA SER A 398 -21.72 -23.12 0.95
C SER A 398 -21.03 -22.36 2.10
N GLY A 399 -21.73 -21.46 2.80
CA GLY A 399 -21.15 -20.76 3.97
C GLY A 399 -20.60 -19.38 3.64
N GLU A 400 -19.67 -18.88 4.45
CA GLU A 400 -19.14 -17.53 4.37
C GLU A 400 -17.62 -17.49 4.59
N LEU A 401 -16.90 -16.76 3.74
CA LEU A 401 -15.50 -16.39 3.95
C LEU A 401 -15.41 -14.87 4.10
N GLN A 402 -14.83 -14.43 5.21
CA GLN A 402 -14.53 -13.02 5.51
C GLN A 402 -13.02 -12.82 5.54
N LEU A 403 -12.53 -11.89 4.73
CA LEU A 403 -11.12 -11.53 4.68
C LEU A 403 -10.94 -10.05 4.94
N GLY A 404 -9.84 -9.72 5.63
CA GLY A 404 -9.47 -8.35 5.94
C GLY A 404 -9.47 -8.07 7.43
N PRO A 405 -8.88 -6.94 7.86
CA PRO A 405 -8.88 -6.54 9.26
C PRO A 405 -10.33 -6.45 9.71
N ARG A 406 -10.73 -7.37 10.59
CA ARG A 406 -12.02 -7.25 11.27
C ARG A 406 -12.08 -5.88 11.95
N LEU A 407 -13.18 -5.17 11.69
CA LEU A 407 -13.61 -3.96 12.40
C LEU A 407 -13.65 -4.16 13.91
#